data_AF-A0AA91DAQ7-F1
#
_entry.id   AF-A0AA91DAQ7-F1
#
_cell.length_a   1.000
_cell.length_b   1.000
_cell.length_c   1.000
_cell.angle_alpha   90.00
_cell.angle_beta   90.00
_cell.angle_gamma   90.00
#
_symmetry.space_group_name_H-M   'P 1'
#
loop_
_entity.id
_entity.type
_entity.pdbx_description
1 polymer ?
#
loop_
_entity_poly.entity_id
_entity_poly.type
_entity_poly.pdbx_seq_one_letter_code
_entity_poly.pdbx_strand_id
1 'polypeptide(L)'
;MIASAERQLLFLQQLQRLFDEGEFVATYKFALLMALAEISVESNHVDGKLEIPMIAIAEKFAELYWPQTVPYSSGTATEILNQNQGKQTAVVNALLRLRQEGATTISEAKKYSSWPTTLRTIGKTVAEMPVKYLQNFGGTQIPFLYEYPNPSGKIVLNEGVALMLRTFHSFIQQMARAGWITHIRKNKRNSQILGQVDALESFMFGTPRACLTQVSELLRKIQSNKCFYCGTALSNQADVDHFVPWSKYPRDLAHNFVLAHASCNRHKSDMLAAERHLDNWLDRNLRYNAELIFELTNFNSDLKCSNRVAYWAYEQGINIGSHSWVDKQLTEPLSRNCLGLILSP
;
A
#
# COMPACT_ATOMS: atom_id res chain seq x y z
N MET A 1 20.23 2.68 11.37
CA MET A 1 20.92 4.01 11.31
C MET A 1 20.13 4.94 10.41
N ILE A 2 20.10 6.26 10.64
CA ILE A 2 19.47 7.22 9.70
C ILE A 2 20.51 7.57 8.62
N ALA A 3 20.13 7.55 7.33
CA ALA A 3 21.02 7.98 6.25
C ALA A 3 21.44 9.45 6.43
N SER A 4 22.67 9.84 6.05
CA SER A 4 23.09 11.24 6.14
C SER A 4 22.15 12.17 5.36
N ALA A 5 22.01 13.43 5.80
CA ALA A 5 21.18 14.41 5.14
C ALA A 5 21.55 14.59 3.65
N GLU A 6 22.84 14.58 3.32
CA GLU A 6 23.34 14.63 1.94
C GLU A 6 22.86 13.43 1.11
N ARG A 7 22.91 12.22 1.67
CA ARG A 7 22.46 11.00 0.98
C ARG A 7 20.95 11.01 0.75
N GLN A 8 20.19 11.49 1.73
CA GLN A 8 18.74 11.65 1.62
C GLN A 8 18.37 12.68 0.54
N LEU A 9 19.08 13.82 0.51
CA LEU A 9 18.88 14.85 -0.51
C LEU A 9 19.19 14.33 -1.91
N LEU A 10 20.32 13.63 -2.07
CA LEU A 10 20.69 13.02 -3.35
C LEU A 10 19.63 12.00 -3.81
N PHE A 11 19.13 11.17 -2.90
CA PHE A 11 18.06 10.22 -3.22
C PHE A 11 16.78 10.92 -3.68
N LEU A 12 16.35 11.98 -3.00
CA LEU A 12 15.19 12.76 -3.41
C LEU A 12 15.39 13.42 -4.78
N GLN A 13 16.58 13.96 -5.06
CA GLN A 13 16.91 14.52 -6.37
C GLN A 13 16.80 13.47 -7.47
N GLN A 14 17.33 12.25 -7.27
CA GLN A 14 17.20 11.19 -8.26
C GLN A 14 15.77 10.69 -8.41
N LEU A 15 15.00 10.64 -7.32
CA LEU A 15 13.58 10.30 -7.35
C LEU A 15 12.77 11.35 -8.12
N GLN A 16 13.04 12.63 -7.92
CA GLN A 16 12.41 13.72 -8.67
C GLN A 16 12.72 13.60 -10.16
N ARG A 17 14.00 13.46 -10.52
CA ARG A 17 14.41 13.22 -11.90
C ARG A 17 13.70 12.01 -12.51
N LEU A 18 13.42 10.99 -11.71
CA LEU A 18 12.78 9.77 -12.21
C LEU A 18 11.35 10.07 -12.65
N PHE A 19 10.62 10.90 -11.90
CA PHE A 19 9.26 11.33 -12.26
C PHE A 19 9.24 12.37 -13.38
N ASP A 20 10.23 13.27 -13.43
CA ASP A 20 10.27 14.39 -14.38
C ASP A 20 10.85 14.00 -15.76
N GLU A 21 11.97 13.26 -15.78
CA GLU A 21 12.71 12.87 -16.99
C GLU A 21 12.39 11.44 -17.44
N GLY A 22 11.77 10.63 -16.59
CA GLY A 22 11.49 9.23 -16.89
C GLY A 22 10.41 9.06 -17.95
N GLU A 23 10.65 8.18 -18.93
CA GLU A 23 9.62 7.83 -19.90
C GLU A 23 8.60 6.85 -19.29
N PHE A 24 7.40 7.33 -18.95
CA PHE A 24 6.28 6.52 -18.45
C PHE A 24 5.30 6.15 -19.58
N VAL A 25 5.71 5.21 -20.43
CA VAL A 25 4.88 4.69 -21.54
C VAL A 25 3.79 3.71 -21.10
N ALA A 26 3.88 3.20 -19.87
CA ALA A 26 2.90 2.34 -19.21
C ALA A 26 2.95 2.59 -17.69
N THR A 27 1.96 2.05 -16.98
CA THR A 27 1.78 2.27 -15.54
C THR A 27 2.72 1.43 -14.65
N TYR A 28 3.54 0.55 -15.24
CA TYR A 28 4.41 -0.38 -14.51
C TYR A 28 5.51 0.29 -13.69
N LYS A 29 6.06 1.43 -14.11
CA LYS A 29 7.10 2.14 -13.33
C LYS A 29 6.51 2.67 -12.01
N PHE A 30 5.29 3.23 -12.04
CA PHE A 30 4.58 3.66 -10.82
C PHE A 30 4.36 2.49 -9.87
N ALA A 31 3.85 1.36 -10.40
CA ALA A 31 3.64 0.16 -9.61
C ALA A 31 4.93 -0.40 -9.00
N LEU A 32 6.06 -0.35 -9.72
CA LEU A 32 7.34 -0.81 -9.20
C LEU A 32 7.84 0.06 -8.05
N LEU A 33 7.74 1.40 -8.16
CA LEU A 33 8.11 2.30 -7.06
C LEU A 33 7.27 2.06 -5.81
N MET A 34 5.95 1.91 -5.98
CA MET A 34 5.03 1.60 -4.88
C MET A 34 5.38 0.26 -4.23
N ALA A 35 5.60 -0.79 -5.03
CA ALA A 35 5.95 -2.11 -4.54
C ALA A 35 7.29 -2.13 -3.78
N LEU A 36 8.33 -1.46 -4.30
CA LEU A 36 9.62 -1.37 -3.62
C LEU A 36 9.52 -0.60 -2.29
N ALA A 37 8.74 0.49 -2.26
CA ALA A 37 8.52 1.26 -1.05
C ALA A 37 7.76 0.45 0.01
N GLU A 38 6.69 -0.24 -0.36
CA GLU A 38 5.92 -1.11 0.53
C GLU A 38 6.74 -2.27 1.07
N ILE A 39 7.46 -2.98 0.21
CA ILE A 39 8.31 -4.10 0.64
C ILE A 39 9.39 -3.61 1.62
N SER A 40 9.92 -2.41 1.42
CA SER A 40 10.90 -1.82 2.34
C SER A 40 10.29 -1.52 3.71
N VAL A 41 9.05 -1.02 3.76
CA VAL A 41 8.28 -0.84 5.02
C VAL A 41 8.02 -2.19 5.70
N GLU A 42 7.65 -3.20 4.93
CA GLU A 42 7.29 -4.53 5.41
C GLU A 42 8.51 -5.41 5.74
N SER A 43 9.74 -4.92 5.54
CA SER A 43 10.97 -5.68 5.79
C SER A 43 11.53 -5.44 7.20
N ASN A 44 12.08 -6.49 7.81
CA ASN A 44 12.71 -6.43 9.13
C ASN A 44 14.14 -5.85 9.11
N HIS A 45 14.85 -5.98 7.98
CA HIS A 45 16.26 -5.62 7.88
C HIS A 45 16.47 -4.66 6.71
N VAL A 46 16.74 -3.39 7.01
CA VAL A 46 16.85 -2.31 6.00
C VAL A 46 18.13 -1.48 6.11
N ASP A 47 19.00 -1.79 7.07
CA ASP A 47 20.27 -1.07 7.27
C ASP A 47 21.32 -1.42 6.21
N GLY A 48 21.17 -2.55 5.50
CA GLY A 48 22.10 -3.03 4.47
C GLY A 48 21.51 -3.03 3.05
N LYS A 49 22.06 -3.89 2.19
CA LYS A 49 21.40 -4.29 0.94
C LYS A 49 20.16 -5.11 1.28
N LEU A 50 19.06 -4.82 0.58
CA LEU A 50 17.82 -5.59 0.72
C LEU A 50 17.60 -6.42 -0.53
N GLU A 51 17.61 -7.75 -0.37
CA GLU A 51 17.25 -8.66 -1.44
C GLU A 51 15.73 -8.86 -1.47
N ILE A 52 15.12 -8.60 -2.63
CA ILE A 52 13.69 -8.70 -2.83
C ILE A 52 13.43 -9.78 -3.89
N PRO A 53 12.88 -10.94 -3.51
CA PRO A 53 12.47 -11.96 -4.47
C PRO A 53 11.47 -11.38 -5.48
N MET A 54 11.65 -11.71 -6.76
CA MET A 54 10.76 -11.23 -7.83
C MET A 54 9.31 -11.69 -7.62
N ILE A 55 9.11 -12.82 -6.93
CA ILE A 55 7.79 -13.30 -6.55
C ILE A 55 7.08 -12.32 -5.60
N ALA A 56 7.78 -11.72 -4.64
CA ALA A 56 7.20 -10.73 -3.73
C ALA A 56 6.82 -9.44 -4.46
N ILE A 57 7.64 -9.01 -5.43
CA ILE A 57 7.30 -7.88 -6.30
C ILE A 57 6.07 -8.23 -7.17
N ALA A 58 6.00 -9.44 -7.70
CA ALA A 58 4.87 -9.90 -8.49
C ALA A 58 3.57 -9.93 -7.67
N GLU A 59 3.62 -10.30 -6.40
CA GLU A 59 2.47 -10.25 -5.48
C GLU A 59 1.99 -8.82 -5.26
N LYS A 60 2.90 -7.86 -5.01
CA LYS A 60 2.53 -6.44 -4.91
C LYS A 60 1.91 -5.90 -6.20
N PHE A 61 2.43 -6.31 -7.35
CA PHE A 61 1.82 -5.99 -8.64
C PHE A 61 0.43 -6.60 -8.78
N ALA A 62 0.24 -7.86 -8.39
CA ALA A 62 -1.06 -8.50 -8.44
C ALA A 62 -2.10 -7.76 -7.58
N GLU A 63 -1.72 -7.35 -6.37
CA GLU A 63 -2.56 -6.55 -5.48
C GLU A 63 -2.89 -5.17 -6.08
N LEU A 64 -1.87 -4.47 -6.60
CA LEU A 64 -2.00 -3.14 -7.20
C LEU A 64 -2.84 -3.10 -8.48
N TYR A 65 -2.84 -4.18 -9.27
CA TYR A 65 -3.59 -4.26 -10.52
C TYR A 65 -4.92 -5.01 -10.39
N TRP A 66 -5.21 -5.62 -9.23
CA TRP A 66 -6.46 -6.36 -9.06
C TRP A 66 -7.71 -5.48 -9.25
N PRO A 67 -7.82 -4.27 -8.66
CA PRO A 67 -8.94 -3.37 -8.96
C PRO A 67 -9.04 -2.99 -10.45
N GLN A 68 -7.93 -2.94 -11.17
CA GLN A 68 -7.75 -2.47 -12.54
C GLN A 68 -8.16 -3.52 -13.57
N THR A 69 -8.65 -4.66 -13.11
CA THR A 69 -9.24 -5.72 -13.94
C THR A 69 -10.77 -5.65 -13.96
N VAL A 70 -11.37 -4.70 -13.25
CA VAL A 70 -12.81 -4.46 -13.23
C VAL A 70 -13.16 -3.35 -14.25
N PRO A 71 -14.30 -3.46 -14.97
CA PRO A 71 -14.76 -2.37 -15.82
C PRO A 71 -15.02 -1.09 -15.04
N TYR A 72 -14.65 0.04 -15.63
CA TYR A 72 -14.95 1.37 -15.13
C TYR A 72 -15.93 2.06 -16.08
N SER A 73 -16.79 2.93 -15.53
CA SER A 73 -17.73 3.69 -16.35
C SER A 73 -18.07 5.01 -15.69
N SER A 74 -17.46 6.09 -16.20
CA SER A 74 -17.89 7.46 -15.91
C SER A 74 -18.19 8.27 -17.17
N GLY A 75 -17.82 7.76 -18.35
CA GLY A 75 -18.12 8.32 -19.67
C GLY A 75 -19.23 7.57 -20.41
N THR A 76 -19.09 7.44 -21.73
CA THR A 76 -20.07 6.81 -22.62
C THR A 76 -19.87 5.30 -22.79
N ALA A 77 -18.74 4.76 -22.32
CA ALA A 77 -18.40 3.34 -22.40
C ALA A 77 -18.18 2.73 -21.01
N THR A 78 -18.35 1.40 -20.92
CA THR A 78 -18.08 0.60 -19.71
C THR A 78 -17.06 -0.47 -20.08
N GLU A 79 -15.78 -0.21 -19.80
CA GLU A 79 -14.68 -1.08 -20.19
C GLU A 79 -13.56 -1.09 -19.14
N ILE A 80 -12.65 -2.04 -19.23
CA ILE A 80 -11.43 -2.06 -18.39
C ILE A 80 -10.48 -0.97 -18.87
N LEU A 81 -10.03 -0.11 -17.94
CA LEU A 81 -9.09 0.97 -18.24
C LEU A 81 -7.78 0.43 -18.85
N ASN A 82 -7.37 1.03 -19.97
CA ASN A 82 -6.12 0.71 -20.63
C ASN A 82 -4.93 1.27 -19.81
N GLN A 83 -4.07 0.36 -19.34
CA GLN A 83 -2.92 0.66 -18.49
C GLN A 83 -1.63 1.00 -19.28
N ASN A 84 -1.72 1.06 -20.61
CA ASN A 84 -0.67 1.50 -21.51
C ASN A 84 -1.27 2.12 -22.79
N GLN A 85 -0.41 2.68 -23.64
CA GLN A 85 -0.83 3.29 -24.90
C GLN A 85 -1.09 2.27 -26.04
N GLY A 86 -0.80 0.97 -25.82
CA GLY A 86 -0.86 -0.09 -26.81
C GLY A 86 -1.93 -1.14 -26.49
N LYS A 87 -1.57 -2.42 -26.62
CA LYS A 87 -2.41 -3.55 -26.18
C LYS A 87 -2.43 -3.63 -24.67
N GLN A 88 -3.58 -3.98 -24.06
CA GLN A 88 -3.72 -4.13 -22.61
C GLN A 88 -2.55 -4.89 -21.97
N THR A 89 -2.14 -4.44 -20.78
CA THR A 89 -0.90 -4.87 -20.15
C THR A 89 -0.91 -6.36 -19.80
N ALA A 90 0.26 -7.01 -19.91
CA ALA A 90 0.41 -8.44 -19.60
C ALA A 90 0.00 -8.80 -18.17
N VAL A 91 0.21 -7.89 -17.20
CA VAL A 91 -0.22 -8.07 -15.81
C VAL A 91 -1.75 -8.11 -15.71
N VAL A 92 -2.46 -7.15 -16.32
CA VAL A 92 -3.94 -7.15 -16.33
C VAL A 92 -4.48 -8.43 -16.98
N ASN A 93 -3.91 -8.84 -18.11
CA ASN A 93 -4.34 -10.05 -18.80
C ASN A 93 -4.09 -11.33 -17.97
N ALA A 94 -2.99 -11.38 -17.21
CA ALA A 94 -2.70 -12.51 -16.34
C ALA A 94 -3.72 -12.61 -15.18
N LEU A 95 -4.08 -11.47 -14.57
CA LEU A 95 -5.07 -11.41 -13.50
C LEU A 95 -6.50 -11.65 -13.99
N LEU A 96 -6.83 -11.25 -15.22
CA LEU A 96 -8.15 -11.53 -15.81
C LEU A 96 -8.43 -13.03 -15.95
N ARG A 97 -7.39 -13.86 -16.13
CA ARG A 97 -7.56 -15.33 -16.14
C ARG A 97 -8.05 -15.85 -14.80
N LEU A 98 -7.51 -15.34 -13.69
CA LEU A 98 -7.97 -15.69 -12.34
C LEU A 98 -9.44 -15.29 -12.13
N ARG A 99 -9.86 -14.14 -12.66
CA ARG A 99 -11.28 -13.76 -12.63
C ARG A 99 -12.17 -14.69 -13.46
N GLN A 100 -11.70 -15.11 -14.64
CA GLN A 100 -12.40 -16.09 -15.49
C GLN A 100 -12.52 -17.46 -14.83
N GLU A 101 -11.56 -17.83 -13.98
CA GLU A 101 -11.63 -19.03 -13.14
C GLU A 101 -12.63 -18.90 -11.96
N GLY A 102 -13.14 -17.70 -11.69
CA GLY A 102 -14.17 -17.43 -10.68
C GLY A 102 -13.71 -16.60 -9.49
N ALA A 103 -12.44 -16.17 -9.43
CA ALA A 103 -11.95 -15.38 -8.30
C ALA A 103 -12.56 -13.96 -8.31
N THR A 104 -13.27 -13.60 -7.24
CA THR A 104 -13.90 -12.28 -7.10
C THR A 104 -12.99 -11.30 -6.38
N THR A 105 -12.18 -11.78 -5.44
CA THR A 105 -11.20 -10.99 -4.69
C THR A 105 -9.76 -11.50 -4.86
N ILE A 106 -8.79 -10.64 -4.56
CA ILE A 106 -7.36 -10.99 -4.67
C ILE A 106 -6.99 -12.11 -3.69
N SER A 107 -7.58 -12.09 -2.49
CA SER A 107 -7.36 -13.11 -1.47
C SER A 107 -7.96 -14.46 -1.84
N GLU A 108 -9.09 -14.49 -2.57
CA GLU A 108 -9.58 -15.70 -3.20
C GLU A 108 -8.61 -16.16 -4.29
N ALA A 109 -8.19 -15.26 -5.18
CA ALA A 109 -7.29 -15.56 -6.28
C ALA A 109 -5.97 -16.22 -5.82
N LYS A 110 -5.44 -15.79 -4.67
CA LYS A 110 -4.25 -16.39 -4.02
C LYS A 110 -4.40 -17.89 -3.70
N LYS A 111 -5.63 -18.40 -3.58
CA LYS A 111 -5.93 -19.81 -3.26
C LYS A 111 -6.03 -20.71 -4.50
N TYR A 112 -6.07 -20.13 -5.70
CA TYR A 112 -6.20 -20.89 -6.94
C TYR A 112 -4.87 -21.58 -7.30
N SER A 113 -4.94 -22.78 -7.89
CA SER A 113 -3.76 -23.53 -8.33
C SER A 113 -2.98 -22.82 -9.44
N SER A 114 -3.62 -21.92 -10.18
CA SER A 114 -3.03 -21.08 -11.22
C SER A 114 -2.26 -19.86 -10.67
N TRP A 115 -2.40 -19.54 -9.37
CA TRP A 115 -1.75 -18.38 -8.73
C TRP A 115 -0.21 -18.36 -8.90
N PRO A 116 0.54 -19.44 -8.64
CA PRO A 116 2.00 -19.43 -8.79
C PRO A 116 2.45 -19.19 -10.24
N THR A 117 1.69 -19.70 -11.22
CA THR A 117 1.97 -19.48 -12.65
C THR A 117 1.66 -18.04 -13.04
N THR A 118 0.58 -17.47 -12.52
CA THR A 118 0.24 -16.05 -12.71
C THR A 118 1.35 -15.15 -12.16
N LEU A 119 1.84 -15.41 -10.95
CA LEU A 119 2.95 -14.66 -10.37
C LEU A 119 4.25 -14.79 -11.16
N ARG A 120 4.56 -15.97 -11.73
CA ARG A 120 5.70 -16.12 -12.65
C ARG A 120 5.55 -15.24 -13.89
N THR A 121 4.37 -15.19 -14.50
CA THR A 121 4.10 -14.34 -15.67
C THR A 121 4.25 -12.86 -15.34
N ILE A 122 3.70 -12.42 -14.20
CA ILE A 122 3.84 -11.05 -13.69
C ILE A 122 5.32 -10.76 -13.42
N GLY A 123 6.03 -11.61 -12.68
CA GLY A 123 7.43 -11.44 -12.34
C GLY A 123 8.34 -11.32 -13.57
N LYS A 124 8.11 -12.15 -14.60
CA LYS A 124 8.82 -12.04 -15.89
C LYS A 124 8.56 -10.68 -16.54
N THR A 125 7.30 -10.26 -16.61
CA THR A 125 6.92 -8.96 -17.18
C THR A 125 7.59 -7.80 -16.42
N VAL A 126 7.62 -7.86 -15.09
CA VAL A 126 8.24 -6.86 -14.23
C VAL A 126 9.75 -6.79 -14.47
N ALA A 127 10.43 -7.94 -14.54
CA ALA A 127 11.86 -8.02 -14.80
C ALA A 127 12.25 -7.47 -16.18
N GLU A 128 11.50 -7.80 -17.23
CA GLU A 128 11.78 -7.40 -18.62
C GLU A 128 11.43 -5.94 -18.90
N MET A 129 10.46 -5.38 -18.18
CA MET A 129 9.94 -4.03 -18.41
C MET A 129 10.37 -3.05 -17.31
N PRO A 130 9.57 -2.74 -16.27
CA PRO A 130 9.90 -1.63 -15.38
C PRO A 130 11.27 -1.82 -14.71
N VAL A 131 11.69 -3.04 -14.35
CA VAL A 131 13.00 -3.22 -13.68
C VAL A 131 14.17 -2.80 -14.56
N LYS A 132 14.12 -3.14 -15.85
CA LYS A 132 15.14 -2.79 -16.84
C LYS A 132 15.19 -1.28 -17.15
N TYR A 133 14.03 -0.61 -17.12
CA TYR A 133 13.89 0.77 -17.64
C TYR A 133 13.58 1.83 -16.58
N LEU A 134 13.34 1.47 -15.31
CA LEU A 134 12.93 2.40 -14.25
C LEU A 134 13.96 3.51 -14.04
N GLN A 135 15.24 3.15 -14.11
CA GLN A 135 16.37 3.99 -13.77
C GLN A 135 17.07 4.57 -15.02
N ASN A 136 16.37 4.64 -16.14
CA ASN A 136 16.89 5.19 -17.38
C ASN A 136 16.38 6.63 -17.58
N PHE A 137 17.30 7.56 -17.71
CA PHE A 137 17.10 9.01 -17.84
C PHE A 137 17.75 9.47 -19.15
N GLY A 138 16.96 9.93 -20.12
CA GLY A 138 17.49 10.40 -21.40
C GLY A 138 18.39 9.37 -22.13
N GLY A 139 18.13 8.07 -21.96
CA GLY A 139 18.94 6.99 -22.53
C GLY A 139 20.14 6.54 -21.67
N THR A 140 20.44 7.23 -20.57
CA THR A 140 21.50 6.85 -19.62
C THR A 140 20.91 6.13 -18.41
N GLN A 141 21.51 5.00 -18.03
CA GLN A 141 21.13 4.27 -16.82
C GLN A 141 21.85 4.86 -15.59
N ILE A 142 21.08 5.22 -14.55
CA ILE A 142 21.60 5.74 -13.28
C ILE A 142 21.12 4.82 -12.14
N PRO A 143 21.94 3.84 -11.70
CA PRO A 143 21.51 2.77 -10.79
C PRO A 143 21.46 3.22 -9.32
N PHE A 144 20.63 4.21 -8.98
CA PHE A 144 20.54 4.75 -7.61
C PHE A 144 19.70 3.87 -6.65
N LEU A 145 18.77 3.06 -7.16
CA LEU A 145 17.95 2.12 -6.39
C LEU A 145 18.59 0.74 -6.30
N TYR A 146 19.07 0.23 -7.44
CA TYR A 146 19.67 -1.10 -7.58
C TYR A 146 20.54 -1.16 -8.83
N GLU A 147 21.53 -2.05 -8.82
CA GLU A 147 22.34 -2.36 -10.01
C GLU A 147 21.56 -3.17 -11.04
N TYR A 148 21.90 -3.00 -12.32
CA TYR A 148 21.35 -3.80 -13.41
C TYR A 148 22.48 -4.25 -14.35
N PRO A 149 22.46 -5.51 -14.84
CA PRO A 149 21.44 -6.54 -14.62
C PRO A 149 21.39 -7.04 -13.17
N ASN A 150 20.19 -7.39 -12.70
CA ASN A 150 19.99 -7.96 -11.37
C ASN A 150 20.33 -9.46 -11.34
N PRO A 151 20.64 -10.04 -10.16
CA PRO A 151 20.71 -11.49 -9.99
C PRO A 151 19.39 -12.17 -10.38
N SER A 152 19.48 -13.44 -10.83
CA SER A 152 18.30 -14.20 -11.26
C SER A 152 17.23 -14.26 -10.16
N GLY A 153 15.99 -13.92 -10.53
CA GLY A 153 14.82 -14.07 -9.68
C GLY A 153 14.68 -13.06 -8.52
N LYS A 154 15.51 -12.01 -8.45
CA LYS A 154 15.43 -11.00 -7.39
C LYS A 154 15.89 -9.61 -7.84
N ILE A 155 15.52 -8.58 -7.08
CA ILE A 155 16.16 -7.26 -7.10
C ILE A 155 17.00 -7.14 -5.84
N VAL A 156 18.20 -6.56 -5.94
CA VAL A 156 19.00 -6.24 -4.76
C VAL A 156 19.08 -4.72 -4.65
N LEU A 157 18.34 -4.15 -3.69
CA LEU A 157 18.43 -2.73 -3.42
C LEU A 157 19.83 -2.39 -2.93
N ASN A 158 20.36 -1.27 -3.43
CA ASN A 158 21.62 -0.73 -2.97
C ASN A 158 21.53 -0.44 -1.46
N GLU A 159 22.68 -0.47 -0.79
CA GLU A 159 22.75 -0.26 0.66
C GLU A 159 22.02 1.02 1.06
N GLY A 160 21.24 1.01 2.14
CA GLY A 160 20.50 2.18 2.62
C GLY A 160 19.32 2.64 1.74
N VAL A 161 19.11 2.09 0.54
CA VAL A 161 17.95 2.45 -0.31
C VAL A 161 16.65 2.01 0.34
N ALA A 162 16.58 0.82 0.94
CA ALA A 162 15.40 0.37 1.65
C ALA A 162 14.99 1.34 2.78
N LEU A 163 15.96 1.88 3.50
CA LEU A 163 15.72 2.91 4.50
C LEU A 163 15.18 4.21 3.87
N MET A 164 15.77 4.68 2.78
CA MET A 164 15.29 5.90 2.09
C MET A 164 13.88 5.72 1.53
N LEU A 165 13.56 4.54 0.99
CA LEU A 165 12.22 4.17 0.56
C LEU A 165 11.21 4.18 1.72
N ARG A 166 11.62 3.73 2.92
CA ARG A 166 10.80 3.84 4.15
C ARG A 166 10.60 5.30 4.57
N THR A 167 11.67 6.10 4.59
CA THR A 167 11.61 7.51 5.00
C THR A 167 10.69 8.32 4.09
N PHE A 168 10.77 8.09 2.78
CA PHE A 168 10.00 8.83 1.78
C PHE A 168 8.76 8.07 1.27
N HIS A 169 8.30 7.04 2.00
CA HIS A 169 7.21 6.17 1.56
C HIS A 169 5.95 6.95 1.16
N SER A 170 5.43 7.82 2.04
CA SER A 170 4.21 8.60 1.75
C SER A 170 4.37 9.48 0.51
N PHE A 171 5.54 10.10 0.34
CA PHE A 171 5.84 10.93 -0.83
C PHE A 171 5.90 10.09 -2.11
N ILE A 172 6.59 8.95 -2.10
CA ILE A 172 6.66 8.02 -3.23
C ILE A 172 5.27 7.53 -3.62
N GLN A 173 4.44 7.14 -2.65
CA GLN A 173 3.07 6.70 -2.87
C GLN A 173 2.22 7.80 -3.50
N GLN A 174 2.29 9.02 -2.97
CA GLN A 174 1.53 10.16 -3.50
C GLN A 174 1.93 10.48 -4.95
N MET A 175 3.22 10.61 -5.22
CA MET A 175 3.75 10.90 -6.56
C MET A 175 3.42 9.79 -7.55
N ALA A 176 3.61 8.52 -7.16
CA ALA A 176 3.32 7.38 -8.03
C ALA A 176 1.82 7.26 -8.36
N ARG A 177 0.93 7.46 -7.37
CA ARG A 177 -0.53 7.45 -7.61
C ARG A 177 -0.98 8.60 -8.48
N ALA A 178 -0.53 9.83 -8.18
CA ALA A 178 -0.87 10.99 -8.99
C ALA A 178 -0.36 10.86 -10.45
N GLY A 179 0.85 10.34 -10.62
CA GLY A 179 1.43 10.03 -11.93
C GLY A 179 0.63 8.95 -12.67
N TRP A 180 0.23 7.88 -11.97
CA TRP A 180 -0.60 6.81 -12.55
C TRP A 180 -1.97 7.34 -12.98
N ILE A 181 -2.66 8.11 -12.15
CA ILE A 181 -3.95 8.76 -12.49
C ILE A 181 -3.80 9.65 -13.72
N THR A 182 -2.76 10.49 -13.73
CA THR A 182 -2.46 11.38 -14.85
C THR A 182 -2.21 10.60 -16.13
N HIS A 183 -1.48 9.49 -16.05
CA HIS A 183 -1.24 8.61 -17.19
C HIS A 183 -2.54 8.01 -17.74
N ILE A 184 -3.43 7.52 -16.86
CA ILE A 184 -4.73 6.97 -17.26
C ILE A 184 -5.61 8.01 -17.93
N ARG A 185 -5.66 9.24 -17.38
CA ARG A 185 -6.43 10.36 -17.95
C ARG A 185 -5.89 10.83 -19.30
N LYS A 186 -4.57 10.89 -19.47
CA LYS A 186 -3.93 11.30 -20.73
C LYS A 186 -3.97 10.21 -21.81
N ASN A 187 -4.24 8.96 -21.44
CA ASN A 187 -4.34 7.88 -22.39
C ASN A 187 -5.61 8.03 -23.25
N LYS A 188 -5.44 8.39 -24.53
CA LYS A 188 -6.53 8.60 -25.49
C LYS A 188 -7.47 7.39 -25.61
N ARG A 189 -6.98 6.17 -25.36
CA ARG A 189 -7.80 4.94 -25.37
C ARG A 189 -8.86 4.90 -24.27
N ASN A 190 -8.69 5.67 -23.19
CA ASN A 190 -9.64 5.74 -22.08
C ASN A 190 -10.64 6.89 -22.24
N SER A 191 -10.56 7.70 -23.30
CA SER A 191 -11.38 8.91 -23.48
C SER A 191 -12.88 8.66 -23.48
N GLN A 192 -13.35 7.51 -23.97
CA GLN A 192 -14.77 7.16 -23.94
C GLN A 192 -15.21 6.55 -22.60
N ILE A 193 -14.27 6.03 -21.81
CA ILE A 193 -14.52 5.40 -20.50
C ILE A 193 -14.62 6.47 -19.40
N LEU A 194 -13.84 7.56 -19.53
CA LEU A 194 -13.71 8.64 -18.55
C LEU A 194 -14.67 9.80 -18.84
N GLY A 195 -15.47 10.18 -17.85
CA GLY A 195 -16.33 11.37 -17.85
C GLY A 195 -15.68 12.63 -17.26
N GLN A 196 -16.44 13.72 -17.21
CA GLN A 196 -15.96 15.03 -16.72
C GLN A 196 -15.80 15.11 -15.19
N VAL A 197 -16.67 14.41 -14.44
CA VAL A 197 -16.57 14.24 -12.98
C VAL A 197 -16.42 12.76 -12.73
N ASP A 198 -15.22 12.32 -12.39
CA ASP A 198 -14.89 10.91 -12.23
C ASP A 198 -14.35 10.59 -10.82
N ALA A 199 -14.70 9.41 -10.31
CA ALA A 199 -14.22 8.89 -9.02
C ALA A 199 -12.97 8.03 -9.22
N LEU A 200 -12.13 8.37 -10.21
CA LEU A 200 -11.10 7.48 -10.75
C LEU A 200 -10.07 7.07 -9.69
N GLU A 201 -9.64 8.00 -8.83
CA GLU A 201 -8.70 7.70 -7.76
C GLU A 201 -9.26 6.70 -6.75
N SER A 202 -10.51 6.91 -6.32
CA SER A 202 -11.21 5.98 -5.42
C SER A 202 -11.43 4.61 -6.07
N PHE A 203 -11.71 4.56 -7.37
CA PHE A 203 -11.81 3.31 -8.12
C PHE A 203 -10.47 2.58 -8.18
N MET A 204 -9.37 3.29 -8.47
CA MET A 204 -8.07 2.68 -8.69
C MET A 204 -7.38 2.25 -7.39
N PHE A 205 -7.52 3.02 -6.32
CA PHE A 205 -6.73 2.83 -5.11
C PHE A 205 -7.55 2.73 -3.83
N GLY A 206 -8.87 2.88 -3.90
CA GLY A 206 -9.76 2.81 -2.74
C GLY A 206 -10.38 1.44 -2.52
N THR A 207 -11.11 1.33 -1.41
CA THR A 207 -11.81 0.11 -0.97
C THR A 207 -13.29 0.15 -1.38
N PRO A 208 -13.86 -0.92 -1.96
CA PRO A 208 -15.30 -0.99 -2.22
C PRO A 208 -16.13 -0.93 -0.93
N ARG A 209 -17.26 -0.20 -0.95
CA ARG A 209 -18.16 -0.03 0.21
C ARG A 209 -18.71 -1.35 0.77
N ALA A 210 -18.99 -2.32 -0.09
CA ALA A 210 -19.50 -3.63 0.33
C ALA A 210 -18.50 -4.35 1.25
N CYS A 211 -17.20 -4.26 0.96
CA CYS A 211 -16.16 -4.86 1.80
C CYS A 211 -16.10 -4.21 3.19
N LEU A 212 -16.36 -2.90 3.30
CA LEU A 212 -16.34 -2.18 4.58
C LEU A 212 -17.53 -2.53 5.49
N THR A 213 -18.63 -3.02 4.94
CA THR A 213 -19.81 -3.44 5.72
C THR A 213 -19.46 -4.69 6.56
N GLN A 214 -18.85 -5.69 5.92
CA GLN A 214 -18.37 -6.90 6.58
C GLN A 214 -17.35 -6.58 7.69
N VAL A 215 -16.43 -5.64 7.42
CA VAL A 215 -15.47 -5.16 8.42
C VAL A 215 -16.20 -4.54 9.61
N SER A 216 -17.18 -3.67 9.37
CA SER A 216 -17.93 -3.02 10.45
C SER A 216 -18.67 -4.01 11.33
N GLU A 217 -19.33 -5.03 10.75
CA GLU A 217 -20.05 -6.07 11.49
C GLU A 217 -19.13 -6.87 12.40
N LEU A 218 -18.00 -7.34 11.87
CA LEU A 218 -17.00 -8.08 12.65
C LEU A 218 -16.41 -7.21 13.77
N LEU A 219 -15.98 -5.99 13.45
CA LEU A 219 -15.36 -5.10 14.42
C LEU A 219 -16.33 -4.73 15.54
N ARG A 220 -17.62 -4.57 15.23
CA ARG A 220 -18.66 -4.33 16.24
C ARG A 220 -18.75 -5.49 17.23
N LYS A 221 -18.62 -6.74 16.77
CA LYS A 221 -18.62 -7.93 17.63
C LYS A 221 -17.37 -7.97 18.51
N ILE A 222 -16.17 -7.90 17.93
CA ILE A 222 -14.92 -8.08 18.69
C ILE A 222 -14.58 -6.88 19.60
N GLN A 223 -15.08 -5.68 19.28
CA GLN A 223 -14.95 -4.49 20.13
C GLN A 223 -16.10 -4.32 21.13
N SER A 224 -16.95 -5.34 21.31
CA SER A 224 -18.08 -5.30 22.25
C SER A 224 -19.02 -4.10 22.04
N ASN A 225 -19.28 -3.76 20.78
CA ASN A 225 -20.09 -2.61 20.35
C ASN A 225 -19.63 -1.26 20.95
N LYS A 226 -18.33 -1.11 21.22
CA LYS A 226 -17.71 0.12 21.72
C LYS A 226 -16.79 0.74 20.68
N CYS A 227 -16.70 2.07 20.71
CA CYS A 227 -15.75 2.81 19.91
C CYS A 227 -14.33 2.43 20.35
N PHE A 228 -13.49 2.10 19.38
CA PHE A 228 -12.12 1.66 19.64
C PHE A 228 -11.33 2.68 20.48
N TYR A 229 -11.53 3.98 20.21
CA TYR A 229 -10.76 5.04 20.84
C TYR A 229 -11.30 5.50 22.19
N CYS A 230 -12.59 5.83 22.30
CA CYS A 230 -13.12 6.39 23.55
C CYS A 230 -13.73 5.33 24.49
N GLY A 231 -13.88 4.09 24.05
CA GLY A 231 -14.45 2.98 24.84
C GLY A 231 -15.95 3.11 25.15
N THR A 232 -16.62 4.16 24.67
CA THR A 232 -18.07 4.34 24.86
C THR A 232 -18.87 3.60 23.79
N ALA A 233 -20.14 3.31 24.07
CA ALA A 233 -21.01 2.55 23.17
C ALA A 233 -21.15 3.22 21.81
N LEU A 234 -21.09 2.42 20.74
CA LEU A 234 -21.36 2.88 19.39
C LEU A 234 -22.86 3.03 19.17
N SER A 235 -23.22 4.08 18.43
CA SER A 235 -24.55 4.17 17.82
C SER A 235 -24.63 3.23 16.60
N ASN A 236 -25.77 3.21 15.92
CA ASN A 236 -25.89 2.50 14.64
C ASN A 236 -24.90 3.06 13.59
N GLN A 237 -24.58 4.36 13.66
CA GLN A 237 -23.58 4.99 12.81
C GLN A 237 -22.20 4.90 13.47
N ALA A 238 -21.27 4.22 12.79
CA ALA A 238 -19.86 4.07 13.17
C ALA A 238 -19.00 4.00 11.90
N ASP A 239 -17.77 4.50 11.99
CA ASP A 239 -16.83 4.53 10.87
C ASP A 239 -15.79 3.42 11.06
N VAL A 240 -15.47 2.72 9.97
CA VAL A 240 -14.27 1.90 9.89
C VAL A 240 -13.09 2.85 9.65
N ASP A 241 -12.16 2.92 10.60
CA ASP A 241 -10.93 3.69 10.51
C ASP A 241 -9.71 2.77 10.34
N HIS A 242 -8.63 3.31 9.76
CA HIS A 242 -7.32 2.69 9.73
C HIS A 242 -6.51 3.17 10.94
N PHE A 243 -6.14 2.26 11.83
CA PHE A 243 -5.40 2.56 13.04
C PHE A 243 -4.08 3.28 12.74
N VAL A 244 -3.24 2.69 11.89
CA VAL A 244 -2.19 3.41 11.16
C VAL A 244 -2.87 4.16 10.01
N PRO A 245 -2.81 5.51 9.96
CA PRO A 245 -3.54 6.31 8.98
C PRO A 245 -3.29 5.93 7.53
N TRP A 246 -4.34 6.01 6.72
CA TRP A 246 -4.28 5.78 5.26
C TRP A 246 -3.25 6.66 4.57
N SER A 247 -3.12 7.94 4.98
CA SER A 247 -2.12 8.88 4.46
C SER A 247 -0.66 8.42 4.68
N LYS A 248 -0.41 7.56 5.66
CA LYS A 248 0.91 6.97 5.93
C LYS A 248 1.12 5.68 5.16
N TYR A 249 0.16 4.75 5.26
CA TYR A 249 0.24 3.44 4.62
C TYR A 249 -1.11 3.10 3.96
N PRO A 250 -1.29 3.46 2.67
CA PRO A 250 -2.58 3.39 2.00
C PRO A 250 -2.90 1.99 1.45
N ARG A 251 -3.08 1.06 2.39
CA ARG A 251 -3.41 -0.35 2.16
C ARG A 251 -4.41 -0.84 3.20
N ASP A 252 -5.28 -1.73 2.73
CA ASP A 252 -6.27 -2.38 3.57
C ASP A 252 -5.72 -3.68 4.17
N LEU A 253 -4.98 -3.54 5.27
CA LEU A 253 -4.61 -4.66 6.12
C LEU A 253 -5.74 -4.94 7.11
N ALA A 254 -6.21 -6.18 7.18
CA ALA A 254 -7.34 -6.57 8.03
C ALA A 254 -7.15 -6.15 9.49
N HIS A 255 -5.96 -6.41 10.05
CA HIS A 255 -5.58 -6.05 11.42
C HIS A 255 -5.44 -4.54 11.65
N ASN A 256 -5.32 -3.73 10.60
CA ASN A 256 -5.22 -2.27 10.73
C ASN A 256 -6.58 -1.59 10.87
N PHE A 257 -7.70 -2.28 10.60
CA PHE A 257 -9.02 -1.69 10.78
C PHE A 257 -9.47 -1.65 12.24
N VAL A 258 -10.15 -0.58 12.60
CA VAL A 258 -10.86 -0.37 13.88
C VAL A 258 -12.21 0.28 13.63
N LEU A 259 -13.17 0.08 14.54
CA LEU A 259 -14.49 0.70 14.46
C LEU A 259 -14.61 1.83 15.48
N ALA A 260 -14.92 3.03 15.03
CA ALA A 260 -14.92 4.23 15.86
C ALA A 260 -16.16 5.10 15.65
N HIS A 261 -16.44 6.01 16.59
CA HIS A 261 -17.35 7.12 16.31
C HIS A 261 -16.74 8.01 15.22
N ALA A 262 -17.61 8.55 14.36
CA ALA A 262 -17.20 9.49 13.33
C ALA A 262 -16.51 10.75 13.90
N SER A 263 -16.87 11.17 15.12
CA SER A 263 -16.17 12.25 15.83
C SER A 263 -14.75 11.85 16.23
N CYS A 264 -14.54 10.70 16.87
CA CYS A 264 -13.21 10.22 17.24
C CYS A 264 -12.32 10.03 16.00
N ASN A 265 -12.85 9.40 14.95
CA ASN A 265 -12.15 9.23 13.67
C ASN A 265 -11.68 10.58 13.10
N ARG A 266 -12.60 11.56 12.98
CA ARG A 266 -12.26 12.91 12.48
C ARG A 266 -11.24 13.65 13.34
N HIS A 267 -11.28 13.49 14.67
CA HIS A 267 -10.30 14.14 15.55
C HIS A 267 -8.91 13.50 15.46
N LYS A 268 -8.84 12.17 15.33
CA LYS A 268 -7.58 11.46 15.07
C LYS A 268 -7.01 11.84 13.70
N SER A 269 -7.86 11.88 12.67
CA SER A 269 -7.48 12.23 11.30
C SER A 269 -6.22 11.44 10.86
N ASP A 270 -5.21 12.14 10.35
CA ASP A 270 -3.95 11.58 9.86
C ASP A 270 -2.87 11.38 10.96
N MET A 271 -3.22 11.58 12.23
CA MET A 271 -2.30 11.38 13.36
C MET A 271 -2.17 9.90 13.73
N LEU A 272 -0.99 9.52 14.24
CA LEU A 272 -0.84 8.26 14.96
C LEU A 272 -1.58 8.36 16.29
N ALA A 273 -2.14 7.24 16.75
CA ALA A 273 -2.81 7.20 18.05
C ALA A 273 -1.78 7.13 19.20
N ALA A 274 -2.17 7.60 20.38
CA ALA A 274 -1.35 7.57 21.59
C ALA A 274 -1.00 6.15 22.05
N GLU A 275 -0.01 6.03 22.94
CA GLU A 275 0.53 4.75 23.43
C GLU A 275 -0.57 3.80 23.93
N ARG A 276 -1.53 4.33 24.70
CA ARG A 276 -2.68 3.56 25.21
C ARG A 276 -3.55 2.92 24.12
N HIS A 277 -3.69 3.60 22.98
CA HIS A 277 -4.51 3.11 21.86
C HIS A 277 -3.74 2.07 21.06
N LEU A 278 -2.42 2.22 20.96
CA LEU A 278 -1.52 1.24 20.37
C LEU A 278 -1.50 -0.06 21.18
N ASP A 279 -1.37 0.03 22.50
CA ASP A 279 -1.42 -1.13 23.39
C ASP A 279 -2.74 -1.91 23.23
N ASN A 280 -3.88 -1.20 23.30
CA ASN A 280 -5.19 -1.79 23.05
C ASN A 280 -5.31 -2.40 21.63
N TRP A 281 -4.70 -1.77 20.62
CA TRP A 281 -4.73 -2.27 19.24
C TRP A 281 -3.95 -3.57 19.10
N LEU A 282 -2.78 -3.66 19.73
CA LEU A 282 -1.94 -4.87 19.78
C LEU A 282 -2.64 -6.02 20.51
N ASP A 283 -3.16 -5.78 21.73
CA ASP A 283 -3.91 -6.78 22.51
C ASP A 283 -5.12 -7.32 21.74
N ARG A 284 -5.92 -6.42 21.14
CA ARG A 284 -7.07 -6.80 20.32
C ARG A 284 -6.65 -7.64 19.13
N ASN A 285 -5.60 -7.23 18.41
CA ASN A 285 -5.13 -7.95 17.24
C ASN A 285 -4.58 -9.33 17.59
N LEU A 286 -3.90 -9.47 18.73
CA LEU A 286 -3.42 -10.76 19.22
C LEU A 286 -4.59 -11.67 19.61
N ARG A 287 -5.56 -11.15 20.39
CA ARG A 287 -6.71 -11.89 20.88
C ARG A 287 -7.63 -12.39 19.77
N TYR A 288 -7.88 -11.56 18.75
CA TYR A 288 -8.85 -11.84 17.68
C TYR A 288 -8.19 -12.12 16.32
N ASN A 289 -6.92 -12.54 16.31
CA ASN A 289 -6.16 -12.79 15.08
C ASN A 289 -6.87 -13.82 14.18
N ALA A 290 -7.39 -14.89 14.76
CA ALA A 290 -8.03 -15.97 14.02
C ALA A 290 -9.33 -15.51 13.35
N GLU A 291 -10.15 -14.76 14.07
CA GLU A 291 -11.40 -14.19 13.57
C GLU A 291 -11.15 -13.17 12.46
N LEU A 292 -10.15 -12.30 12.61
CA LEU A 292 -9.77 -11.36 11.56
C LEU A 292 -9.36 -12.09 10.28
N ILE A 293 -8.54 -13.15 10.37
CA ILE A 293 -8.11 -13.94 9.22
C ILE A 293 -9.29 -14.69 8.58
N PHE A 294 -10.16 -15.28 9.40
CA PHE A 294 -11.26 -16.13 8.93
C PHE A 294 -12.41 -15.33 8.31
N GLU A 295 -12.77 -14.19 8.90
CA GLU A 295 -13.94 -13.41 8.50
C GLU A 295 -13.58 -12.35 7.44
N LEU A 296 -12.40 -11.71 7.53
CA LEU A 296 -12.01 -10.66 6.58
C LEU A 296 -11.24 -11.22 5.38
N THR A 297 -11.77 -12.26 4.78
CA THR A 297 -11.14 -12.99 3.66
C THR A 297 -10.89 -12.11 2.44
N ASN A 298 -11.61 -10.99 2.29
CA ASN A 298 -11.44 -10.05 1.18
C ASN A 298 -10.21 -9.14 1.30
N PHE A 299 -9.53 -9.16 2.45
CA PHE A 299 -8.41 -8.30 2.79
C PHE A 299 -7.14 -9.10 3.03
N ASN A 300 -5.99 -8.42 2.94
CA ASN A 300 -4.73 -9.04 3.31
C ASN A 300 -4.66 -9.12 4.85
N SER A 301 -4.57 -10.35 5.36
CA SER A 301 -4.56 -10.64 6.79
C SER A 301 -3.20 -11.20 7.19
N ASP A 302 -2.32 -10.33 7.65
CA ASP A 302 -0.99 -10.68 8.17
C ASP A 302 -0.70 -9.80 9.41
N LEU A 303 -0.83 -10.41 10.59
CA LEU A 303 -0.58 -9.77 11.87
C LEU A 303 0.86 -9.25 11.96
N LYS A 304 1.84 -10.05 11.51
CA LYS A 304 3.24 -9.66 11.59
C LYS A 304 3.51 -8.49 10.65
N CYS A 305 2.94 -8.49 9.44
CA CYS A 305 3.03 -7.35 8.52
C CYS A 305 2.43 -6.09 9.13
N SER A 306 1.23 -6.19 9.71
CA SER A 306 0.56 -5.05 10.35
C SER A 306 1.38 -4.48 11.50
N ASN A 307 2.00 -5.32 12.33
CA ASN A 307 2.91 -4.88 13.38
C ASN A 307 4.18 -4.21 12.83
N ARG A 308 4.74 -4.71 11.72
CA ARG A 308 5.90 -4.05 11.06
C ARG A 308 5.54 -2.69 10.49
N VAL A 309 4.36 -2.55 9.87
CA VAL A 309 3.84 -1.27 9.39
C VAL A 309 3.62 -0.29 10.54
N ALA A 310 3.02 -0.74 11.64
CA ALA A 310 2.87 0.07 12.85
C ALA A 310 4.25 0.49 13.39
N TYR A 311 5.18 -0.44 13.55
CA TYR A 311 6.54 -0.14 14.03
C TYR A 311 7.20 0.94 13.16
N TRP A 312 7.19 0.77 11.84
CA TRP A 312 7.72 1.75 10.89
C TRP A 312 7.05 3.12 11.06
N ALA A 313 5.71 3.18 11.12
CA ALA A 313 5.00 4.45 11.19
C ALA A 313 5.33 5.22 12.49
N TYR A 314 5.35 4.53 13.63
CA TYR A 314 5.72 5.13 14.92
C TYR A 314 7.20 5.51 14.96
N GLU A 315 8.10 4.67 14.42
CA GLU A 315 9.53 4.98 14.31
C GLU A 315 9.77 6.26 13.51
N GLN A 316 9.11 6.42 12.35
CA GLN A 316 9.19 7.65 11.56
C GLN A 316 8.68 8.86 12.33
N GLY A 317 7.52 8.72 13.01
CA GLY A 317 6.95 9.79 13.82
C GLY A 317 7.88 10.24 14.96
N ILE A 318 8.51 9.29 15.67
CA ILE A 318 9.48 9.57 16.74
C ILE A 318 10.70 10.29 16.18
N ASN A 319 11.26 9.81 15.07
CA ASN A 319 12.47 10.38 14.47
C ASN A 319 12.31 11.84 14.05
N ILE A 320 11.11 12.28 13.69
CA ILE A 320 10.81 13.66 13.31
C ILE A 320 10.18 14.49 14.45
N GLY A 321 10.06 13.94 15.66
CA GLY A 321 9.47 14.63 16.81
C GLY A 321 7.95 14.90 16.70
N SER A 322 7.21 14.02 16.03
CA SER A 322 5.76 14.13 15.88
C SER A 322 5.00 13.89 17.20
N HIS A 323 3.77 14.38 17.24
CA HIS A 323 2.81 14.10 18.31
C HIS A 323 1.80 13.02 17.87
N SER A 324 1.31 12.25 18.83
CA SER A 324 0.21 11.30 18.68
C SER A 324 -1.08 11.87 19.28
N TRP A 325 -2.21 11.36 18.80
CA TRP A 325 -3.54 11.76 19.23
C TRP A 325 -4.01 10.93 20.44
N VAL A 326 -4.43 11.62 21.50
CA VAL A 326 -4.90 11.00 22.75
C VAL A 326 -6.43 10.93 22.76
N ASP A 327 -7.11 12.06 22.72
CA ASP A 327 -8.58 12.19 22.63
C ASP A 327 -8.95 13.62 22.25
N LYS A 328 -10.04 13.83 21.50
CA LYS A 328 -10.51 15.16 21.05
C LYS A 328 -9.36 16.02 20.49
N GLN A 329 -8.98 17.12 21.14
CA GLN A 329 -7.86 17.99 20.74
C GLN A 329 -6.56 17.70 21.52
N LEU A 330 -6.55 16.72 22.42
CA LEU A 330 -5.38 16.36 23.23
C LEU A 330 -4.42 15.50 22.43
N THR A 331 -3.15 15.90 22.46
CA THR A 331 -2.04 15.22 21.80
C THR A 331 -0.87 15.08 22.78
N GLU A 332 -0.02 14.08 22.58
CA GLU A 332 1.21 13.86 23.35
C GLU A 332 2.40 13.60 22.42
N PRO A 333 3.65 13.90 22.83
CA PRO A 333 4.81 13.54 22.03
C PRO A 333 4.91 12.02 21.85
N LEU A 334 5.23 11.57 20.64
CA LEU A 334 5.51 10.15 20.41
C LEU A 334 6.78 9.72 21.17
N SER A 335 6.67 8.63 21.92
CA SER A 335 7.74 8.11 22.77
C SER A 335 8.27 6.77 22.24
N ARG A 336 9.51 6.43 22.62
CA ARG A 336 10.10 5.11 22.30
C ARG A 336 9.38 3.94 22.98
N ASN A 337 8.56 4.17 23.99
CA ASN A 337 7.76 3.11 24.62
C ASN A 337 6.82 2.46 23.61
N CYS A 338 6.27 3.23 22.66
CA CYS A 338 5.45 2.70 21.58
C CYS A 338 6.17 1.62 20.76
N LEU A 339 7.47 1.81 20.49
CA LEU A 339 8.28 0.81 19.79
C LEU A 339 8.52 -0.43 20.66
N GLY A 340 8.70 -0.24 21.97
CA GLY A 340 8.80 -1.32 22.94
C GLY A 340 7.56 -2.21 22.94
N LEU A 341 6.36 -1.62 22.99
CA LEU A 341 5.09 -2.35 22.95
C LEU A 341 4.97 -3.24 21.71
N ILE A 342 5.33 -2.73 20.52
CA ILE A 342 5.19 -3.49 19.27
C ILE A 342 6.18 -4.67 19.21
N LEU A 343 7.34 -4.55 19.87
CA LEU A 343 8.37 -5.58 19.93
C LEU A 343 8.16 -6.59 21.07
N SER A 344 7.25 -6.33 21.99
CA SER A 344 6.87 -7.21 23.10
C SER A 344 5.60 -8.01 22.70
N PRO A 345 5.74 -9.24 22.18
CA PRO A 345 4.58 -10.06 21.81
C PRO A 345 3.77 -10.55 23.01
#